data_AF-A0A5S4FAN4-F1
#
_entry.id   AF-A0A5S4FAN4-F1
#
_cell.length_a   1.000
_cell.length_b   1.000
_cell.length_c   1.000
_cell.angle_alpha   90.00
_cell.angle_beta   90.00
_cell.angle_gamma   90.00
#
_symmetry.space_group_name_H-M   'P 1'
#
loop_
_entity.id
_entity.type
_entity.pdbx_description
1 polymer ?
#
loop_
_entity_poly.entity_id
_entity_poly.type
_entity_poly.pdbx_seq_one_letter_code
_entity_poly.pdbx_strand_id
1 'polypeptide(L)'
;MDDTHPFFARRLSRSQLILLDLMAGLVVTFVFFTSAAGVAALPPWARIGLPVALGLPLALRRVWPLSVFFFTLVLAILAGAIGAMAFPYLAPAYALYVVALSDRAGSLLPASAIGVLSLVTVGGLAMAGTPRQGAPEWVLHLDQPLLGIAALGSAWTIGRAVYERRLYAARDAERLAAQAVTEERLRIARELHDVVTHSVGLIAVKAGVANHVMATRPEEAHDALRVIETASRGALVEMRHLLGALRSAGVPDLGPAPGLGELESLVQRTRSAGVEVQFDLRVGERDEGRARWGEGAG
;
A
#
# COMPACT_ATOMS: atom_id res chain seq x y z
N MET A 1 0.92 32.74 4.88
CA MET A 1 -0.05 31.74 4.39
C MET A 1 0.61 30.42 4.71
N ASP A 2 0.32 29.92 5.92
CA ASP A 2 1.05 28.83 6.57
C ASP A 2 0.73 27.48 5.93
N ASP A 3 1.77 26.77 5.52
CA ASP A 3 1.73 25.37 5.11
C ASP A 3 1.54 24.48 6.36
N THR A 4 0.29 24.39 6.82
CA THR A 4 -0.12 23.35 7.78
C THR A 4 -0.25 22.01 7.05
N HIS A 5 0.88 21.42 6.65
CA HIS A 5 0.92 20.00 6.32
C HIS A 5 0.74 19.21 7.62
N PRO A 6 -0.35 18.43 7.79
CA PRO A 6 -0.56 17.67 9.01
C PRO A 6 0.59 16.68 9.21
N PHE A 7 1.23 16.75 10.38
CA PHE A 7 2.36 15.91 10.82
C PHE A 7 2.10 14.39 10.67
N PHE A 8 0.85 13.98 10.51
CA PHE A 8 0.39 12.60 10.33
C PHE A 8 0.68 11.98 8.95
N ALA A 9 1.19 12.73 7.97
CA ALA A 9 1.41 12.23 6.60
C ALA A 9 2.78 11.57 6.36
N ARG A 10 3.74 11.64 7.30
CA ARG A 10 5.00 10.91 7.16
C ARG A 10 4.75 9.44 7.45
N ARG A 11 4.98 8.57 6.46
CA ARG A 11 5.02 7.12 6.65
C ARG A 11 6.02 6.80 7.77
N LEU A 12 5.52 6.46 8.94
CA LEU A 12 6.35 6.10 10.10
C LEU A 12 7.26 4.93 9.71
N SER A 13 8.54 5.06 10.01
CA SER A 13 9.51 3.98 9.83
C SER A 13 9.12 2.77 10.68
N ARG A 14 9.48 1.55 10.25
CA ARG A 14 9.23 0.32 11.03
C ARG A 14 9.73 0.45 12.48
N SER A 15 10.87 1.11 12.70
CA SER A 15 11.43 1.36 14.03
C SER A 15 10.58 2.30 14.89
N GLN A 16 9.93 3.31 14.29
CA GLN A 16 9.03 4.22 14.99
C GLN A 16 7.72 3.53 15.40
N LEU A 17 7.23 2.60 14.57
CA LEU A 17 6.06 1.78 14.89
C LEU A 17 6.35 0.80 16.03
N ILE A 18 7.56 0.21 16.08
CA ILE A 18 8.00 -0.66 17.17
C ILE A 18 8.17 0.15 18.46
N LEU A 19 8.77 1.35 18.38
CA LEU A 19 8.91 2.24 19.53
C LEU A 19 7.53 2.64 20.10
N LEU A 20 6.58 2.97 19.23
CA LEU A 20 5.22 3.33 19.65
C LEU A 20 4.49 2.14 20.31
N ASP A 21 4.68 0.93 19.78
CA ASP A 21 4.13 -0.28 20.38
C ASP A 21 4.80 -0.64 21.72
N LEU A 22 6.10 -0.42 21.85
CA LEU A 22 6.83 -0.60 23.10
C LEU A 22 6.39 0.41 24.16
N MET A 23 6.21 1.68 23.77
CA MET A 23 5.63 2.71 24.65
C MET A 23 4.22 2.36 25.08
N ALA A 24 3.36 1.90 24.16
CA ALA A 24 2.02 1.45 24.50
C ALA A 24 2.03 0.22 25.43
N GLY A 25 2.91 -0.75 25.18
CA GLY A 25 3.12 -1.91 26.05
C GLY A 25 3.57 -1.50 27.47
N LEU A 26 4.48 -0.53 27.58
CA LEU A 26 4.93 0.02 28.87
C LEU A 26 3.80 0.75 29.60
N VAL A 27 3.00 1.56 28.91
CA VAL A 27 1.84 2.24 29.50
C VAL A 27 0.82 1.22 30.01
N VAL A 28 0.50 0.21 29.22
CA VAL A 28 -0.42 -0.87 29.63
C VAL A 28 0.13 -1.65 30.82
N THR A 29 1.44 -1.96 30.82
CA THR A 29 2.14 -2.59 31.96
C THR A 29 2.03 -1.74 33.22
N PHE A 30 2.23 -0.42 33.09
CA PHE A 30 2.15 0.51 34.21
C PHE A 30 0.74 0.60 34.80
N VAL A 31 -0.29 0.70 33.94
CA VAL A 31 -1.70 0.67 34.37
C VAL A 31 -2.01 -0.62 35.12
N PHE A 32 -1.58 -1.77 34.60
CA PHE A 32 -1.77 -3.04 35.27
C PHE A 32 -1.00 -3.16 36.58
N PHE A 33 0.22 -2.63 36.65
CA PHE A 33 1.01 -2.58 37.88
C PHE A 33 0.30 -1.77 38.97
N THR A 34 -0.22 -0.58 38.63
CA THR A 34 -0.98 0.24 39.60
C THR A 34 -2.23 -0.46 40.10
N SER A 35 -2.91 -1.21 39.24
CA SER A 35 -4.09 -1.98 39.62
C SER A 35 -3.75 -3.17 40.53
N ALA A 36 -2.69 -3.93 40.21
CA ALA A 36 -2.26 -5.08 41.00
C ALA A 36 -1.66 -4.69 42.36
N ALA A 37 -1.07 -3.48 42.48
CA ALA A 37 -0.49 -2.99 43.73
C ALA A 37 -1.55 -2.86 44.85
N GLY A 38 -2.81 -2.62 44.50
CA GLY A 38 -3.93 -2.52 45.45
C GLY A 38 -4.47 -3.86 45.95
N VAL A 39 -4.06 -4.99 45.35
CA VAL A 39 -4.61 -6.31 45.68
C VAL A 39 -3.74 -7.00 46.75
N ALA A 40 -4.11 -6.81 48.01
CA ALA A 40 -3.37 -7.32 49.17
C ALA A 40 -3.22 -8.86 49.17
N ALA A 41 -4.17 -9.59 48.56
CA ALA A 41 -4.20 -11.05 48.50
C ALA A 41 -3.12 -11.68 47.59
N LEU A 42 -2.45 -10.90 46.73
CA LEU A 42 -1.43 -11.42 45.82
C LEU A 42 -0.04 -11.43 46.45
N PRO A 43 0.77 -12.49 46.23
CA PRO A 43 2.19 -12.48 46.58
C PRO A 43 2.97 -11.34 45.89
N PRO A 44 4.04 -10.80 46.51
CA PRO A 44 4.80 -9.67 45.94
C PRO A 44 5.34 -9.91 44.53
N TRP A 45 5.80 -11.14 44.24
CA TRP A 45 6.29 -11.52 42.92
C TRP A 45 5.16 -11.53 41.86
N ALA A 46 3.93 -11.88 42.25
CA ALA A 46 2.78 -11.91 41.34
C ALA A 46 2.32 -10.50 40.96
N ARG A 47 2.44 -9.54 41.89
CA ARG A 47 2.10 -8.11 41.65
C ARG A 47 2.99 -7.46 40.58
N ILE A 48 4.18 -8.00 40.35
CA ILE A 48 5.12 -7.51 39.33
C ILE A 48 5.08 -8.40 38.08
N GLY A 49 5.04 -9.72 38.26
CA GLY A 49 5.07 -10.69 37.17
C GLY A 49 3.86 -10.63 36.25
N LEU A 50 2.64 -10.51 36.80
CA LEU A 50 1.40 -10.49 36.00
C LEU A 50 1.32 -9.28 35.05
N PRO A 51 1.53 -8.02 35.51
CA PRO A 51 1.56 -6.85 34.64
C PRO A 51 2.59 -6.96 33.50
N VAL A 52 3.81 -7.41 33.82
CA VAL A 52 4.88 -7.57 32.84
C VAL A 52 4.52 -8.64 31.81
N ALA A 53 3.97 -9.78 32.26
CA ALA A 53 3.54 -10.84 31.38
C ALA A 53 2.37 -10.41 30.47
N LEU A 54 1.47 -9.52 30.91
CA LEU A 54 0.40 -8.99 30.06
C LEU A 54 0.87 -7.91 29.09
N GLY A 55 1.83 -7.06 29.48
CA GLY A 55 2.23 -5.90 28.70
C GLY A 55 3.42 -6.10 27.77
N LEU A 56 4.43 -6.88 28.17
CA LEU A 56 5.66 -7.09 27.38
C LEU A 56 5.40 -7.80 26.03
N PRO A 57 4.52 -8.82 25.95
CA PRO A 57 4.16 -9.45 24.67
C PRO A 57 3.50 -8.49 23.68
N LEU A 58 2.91 -7.38 24.12
CA LEU A 58 2.27 -6.40 23.23
C LEU A 58 3.28 -5.72 22.29
N ALA A 59 4.57 -5.65 22.66
CA ALA A 59 5.62 -5.17 21.75
C ALA A 59 5.81 -6.07 20.52
N LEU A 60 5.50 -7.36 20.66
CA LEU A 60 5.61 -8.38 19.61
C LEU A 60 4.32 -8.55 18.81
N ARG A 61 3.25 -7.79 19.12
CA ARG A 61 1.93 -7.95 18.51
C ARG A 61 1.89 -7.75 16.99
N ARG A 62 2.84 -6.99 16.42
CA ARG A 62 2.93 -6.79 14.96
C ARG A 62 3.61 -7.94 14.23
N VAL A 63 4.46 -8.68 14.93
CA VAL A 63 5.21 -9.81 14.37
C VAL A 63 4.41 -11.11 14.57
N TRP A 64 3.86 -11.32 15.77
CA TRP A 64 3.12 -12.53 16.17
C TRP A 64 1.72 -12.19 16.71
N PRO A 65 0.81 -11.59 15.92
CA PRO A 65 -0.47 -11.07 16.40
C PRO A 65 -1.38 -12.12 17.03
N LEU A 66 -1.45 -13.32 16.44
CA LEU A 66 -2.29 -14.41 16.95
C LEU A 66 -1.74 -14.98 18.26
N SER A 67 -0.45 -15.29 18.32
CA SER A 67 0.19 -15.85 19.51
C SER A 67 0.09 -14.88 20.71
N VAL A 68 0.33 -13.59 20.46
CA VAL A 68 0.21 -12.54 21.49
C VAL A 68 -1.23 -12.38 21.95
N PHE A 69 -2.21 -12.41 21.05
CA PHE A 69 -3.62 -12.35 21.42
C PHE A 69 -4.05 -13.53 22.31
N PHE A 70 -3.78 -14.78 21.90
CA PHE A 70 -4.16 -15.94 22.71
C PHE A 70 -3.45 -15.97 24.05
N PHE A 71 -2.15 -15.64 24.08
CA PHE A 71 -1.38 -15.56 25.32
C PHE A 71 -1.98 -14.53 26.30
N THR A 72 -2.24 -13.31 25.82
CA THR A 72 -2.81 -12.25 26.65
C THR A 72 -4.27 -12.52 27.03
N LEU A 73 -5.05 -13.21 26.19
CA LEU A 73 -6.42 -13.59 26.47
C LEU A 73 -6.50 -14.64 27.59
N VAL A 74 -5.71 -15.70 27.49
CA VAL A 74 -5.65 -16.76 28.52
C VAL A 74 -5.19 -16.18 29.85
N LEU A 75 -4.15 -15.35 29.84
CA LEU A 75 -3.63 -14.71 31.03
C LEU A 75 -4.64 -13.72 31.65
N ALA A 76 -5.38 -12.97 30.81
CA ALA A 76 -6.44 -12.08 31.26
C ALA A 76 -7.61 -12.84 31.89
N ILE A 77 -8.02 -13.99 31.33
CA ILE A 77 -9.06 -14.85 31.88
C ILE A 77 -8.64 -15.36 33.27
N LEU A 78 -7.41 -15.87 33.40
CA LEU A 78 -6.89 -16.35 34.67
C LEU A 78 -6.82 -15.23 35.71
N ALA A 79 -6.31 -14.05 35.31
CA ALA A 79 -6.24 -12.87 36.18
C ALA A 79 -7.61 -12.38 36.64
N GLY A 80 -8.61 -12.41 35.76
CA GLY A 80 -10.00 -12.08 36.08
C GLY A 80 -10.63 -13.09 37.05
N ALA A 81 -10.41 -14.39 36.84
CA ALA A 81 -10.98 -15.44 37.68
C ALA A 81 -10.51 -15.37 39.14
N ILE A 82 -9.28 -14.92 39.38
CA ILE A 82 -8.72 -14.74 40.73
C ILE A 82 -8.88 -13.30 41.25
N GLY A 83 -9.52 -12.40 40.50
CA GLY A 83 -9.68 -10.99 40.87
C GLY A 83 -8.36 -10.25 41.04
N ALA A 84 -7.31 -10.65 40.30
CA ALA A 84 -5.97 -10.10 40.47
C ALA A 84 -5.80 -8.67 39.93
N MET A 85 -6.72 -8.19 39.10
CA MET A 85 -6.54 -6.95 38.36
C MET A 85 -7.88 -6.36 37.90
N ALA A 86 -7.95 -5.03 37.88
CA ALA A 86 -9.03 -4.30 37.23
C ALA A 86 -8.81 -4.31 35.71
N PHE A 87 -9.87 -4.56 34.94
CA PHE A 87 -9.88 -4.54 33.47
C PHE A 87 -8.84 -5.46 32.79
N PRO A 88 -8.74 -6.76 33.15
CA PRO A 88 -7.74 -7.67 32.59
C PRO A 88 -7.81 -7.80 31.06
N TYR A 89 -8.97 -7.50 30.46
CA TYR A 89 -9.24 -7.63 29.02
C TYR A 89 -8.67 -6.49 28.15
N LEU A 90 -8.07 -5.44 28.72
CA LEU A 90 -7.49 -4.35 27.92
C LEU A 90 -6.32 -4.79 27.03
N ALA A 91 -5.43 -5.66 27.54
CA ALA A 91 -4.32 -6.21 26.76
C ALA A 91 -4.80 -7.06 25.57
N PRO A 92 -5.66 -8.08 25.75
CA PRO A 92 -6.16 -8.85 24.63
C PRO A 92 -7.01 -8.01 23.66
N ALA A 93 -7.74 -6.99 24.12
CA ALA A 93 -8.43 -6.06 23.22
C ALA A 93 -7.45 -5.26 22.35
N TYR A 94 -6.35 -4.78 22.93
CA TYR A 94 -5.31 -4.07 22.18
C TYR A 94 -4.58 -4.97 21.17
N ALA A 95 -4.39 -6.26 21.50
CA ALA A 95 -3.84 -7.25 20.58
C ALA A 95 -4.84 -7.63 19.48
N LEU A 96 -6.12 -7.79 19.83
CA LEU A 96 -7.21 -8.15 18.91
C LEU A 96 -7.40 -7.10 17.82
N TYR A 97 -7.20 -5.82 18.13
CA TYR A 97 -7.24 -4.75 17.13
C TYR A 97 -6.26 -5.00 15.96
N VAL A 98 -5.04 -5.45 16.26
CA VAL A 98 -4.02 -5.76 15.22
C VAL A 98 -4.39 -7.00 14.43
N VAL A 99 -4.99 -8.00 15.10
CA VAL A 99 -5.54 -9.19 14.43
C VAL A 99 -6.66 -8.78 13.47
N ALA A 100 -7.60 -7.95 13.90
CA ALA A 100 -8.73 -7.46 13.11
C ALA A 100 -8.30 -6.60 11.91
N LEU A 101 -7.19 -5.87 12.05
CA LEU A 101 -6.55 -5.09 10.99
C LEU A 101 -5.83 -5.95 9.94
N SER A 102 -5.54 -7.22 10.25
CA SER A 102 -4.74 -8.10 9.40
C SER A 102 -5.61 -9.16 8.74
N ASP A 103 -5.43 -9.33 7.43
CA ASP A 103 -5.98 -10.47 6.69
C ASP A 103 -5.11 -11.74 6.85
N ARG A 104 -4.12 -11.66 7.75
CA ARG A 104 -3.06 -12.68 7.94
C ARG A 104 -3.58 -13.95 8.64
N ALA A 105 -4.88 -14.06 8.89
CA ALA A 105 -5.56 -15.31 9.18
C ALA A 105 -5.67 -16.13 7.89
N GLY A 106 -4.51 -16.55 7.37
CA GLY A 106 -4.42 -17.36 6.17
C GLY A 106 -5.23 -18.65 6.33
N SER A 107 -6.24 -18.81 5.48
CA SER A 107 -6.87 -20.07 5.07
C SER A 107 -7.58 -20.97 6.09
N LEU A 108 -7.37 -20.87 7.41
CA LEU A 108 -7.91 -21.87 8.35
C LEU A 108 -9.12 -21.38 9.15
N LEU A 109 -9.17 -20.10 9.52
CA LEU A 109 -10.31 -19.51 10.23
C LEU A 109 -10.49 -18.05 9.78
N PRO A 110 -11.67 -17.63 9.31
CA PRO A 110 -11.91 -16.23 8.99
C PRO A 110 -11.71 -15.40 10.25
N ALA A 111 -11.06 -14.24 10.14
CA ALA A 111 -10.74 -13.43 11.32
C ALA A 111 -12.00 -13.10 12.16
N SER A 112 -13.18 -13.00 11.52
CA SER A 112 -14.49 -12.87 12.19
C SER A 112 -14.80 -13.99 13.17
N ALA A 113 -14.40 -15.24 12.89
CA ALA A 113 -14.58 -16.37 13.80
C ALA A 113 -13.76 -16.18 15.08
N ILE A 114 -12.57 -15.57 15.01
CA ILE A 114 -11.72 -15.30 16.18
C ILE A 114 -12.38 -14.24 17.08
N GLY A 115 -12.90 -13.16 16.49
CA GLY A 115 -13.65 -12.14 17.21
C GLY A 115 -14.88 -12.73 17.92
N VAL A 116 -15.70 -13.49 17.18
CA VAL A 116 -16.91 -14.14 17.73
C VAL A 116 -16.56 -15.15 18.82
N LEU A 117 -15.56 -16.02 18.59
CA LEU A 117 -15.14 -17.02 19.58
C LEU A 117 -14.65 -16.35 20.87
N SER A 118 -13.92 -15.24 20.77
CA SER A 118 -13.46 -14.49 21.95
C SER A 118 -14.62 -13.89 22.74
N LEU A 119 -15.62 -13.31 22.05
CA LEU A 119 -16.84 -12.78 22.67
C LEU A 119 -17.65 -13.88 23.36
N VAL A 120 -17.83 -15.02 22.70
CA VAL A 120 -18.56 -16.18 23.24
C VAL A 120 -17.82 -16.78 24.44
N THR A 121 -16.49 -16.88 24.38
CA THR A 121 -15.69 -17.43 25.48
C THR A 121 -15.78 -16.54 26.72
N VAL A 122 -15.65 -15.21 26.56
CA VAL A 122 -15.79 -14.26 27.67
C VAL A 122 -17.21 -14.23 28.21
N GLY A 123 -18.23 -14.20 27.33
CA GLY A 123 -19.63 -14.25 27.73
C GLY A 123 -20.02 -15.55 28.44
N GLY A 124 -19.51 -16.69 27.97
CA GLY A 124 -19.74 -17.99 28.60
C GLY A 124 -19.10 -18.08 29.99
N LEU A 125 -17.85 -17.62 30.14
CA LEU A 125 -17.19 -17.59 31.46
C LEU A 125 -17.89 -16.65 32.45
N ALA A 126 -18.43 -15.53 31.96
CA ALA A 126 -19.21 -14.60 32.77
C ALA A 126 -20.46 -15.26 33.37
N MET A 127 -21.11 -16.12 32.59
CA MET A 127 -22.30 -16.87 33.03
C MET A 127 -21.96 -18.08 33.91
N ALA A 128 -20.74 -18.60 33.82
CA ALA A 128 -20.27 -19.80 34.54
C ALA A 128 -19.55 -19.50 35.87
N GLY A 129 -19.33 -18.24 36.23
CA GLY A 129 -18.68 -17.85 37.49
C GLY A 129 -19.43 -18.36 38.73
N THR A 130 -18.72 -19.10 39.59
CA THR A 130 -19.25 -19.77 40.79
C THR A 130 -19.55 -18.79 41.95
N PRO A 131 -20.64 -18.98 42.70
CA PRO A 131 -21.05 -18.07 43.79
C PRO A 131 -20.06 -18.11 44.98
N ARG A 132 -19.66 -16.93 45.49
CA ARG A 132 -19.13 -16.79 46.86
C ARG A 132 -20.24 -16.22 47.76
N GLN A 133 -20.15 -16.48 49.05
CA GLN A 133 -21.28 -16.30 49.97
C GLN A 133 -21.27 -14.89 50.57
N GLY A 134 -22.38 -14.12 50.44
CA GLY A 134 -22.60 -12.93 51.30
C GLY A 134 -23.54 -11.81 50.82
N ALA A 135 -23.91 -11.73 49.54
CA ALA A 135 -24.95 -10.82 48.99
C ALA A 135 -25.48 -11.41 47.67
N PRO A 136 -26.59 -10.93 47.05
CA PRO A 136 -26.92 -11.28 45.67
C PRO A 136 -25.87 -10.68 44.70
N GLU A 137 -24.77 -11.41 44.55
CA GLU A 137 -23.52 -11.07 43.83
C GLU A 137 -23.68 -10.80 42.32
N TRP A 138 -24.82 -11.14 41.72
CA TRP A 138 -25.04 -11.08 40.26
C TRP A 138 -25.13 -9.65 39.69
N VAL A 139 -25.38 -8.63 40.52
CA VAL A 139 -25.39 -7.21 40.10
C VAL A 139 -24.00 -6.57 40.19
N LEU A 140 -23.10 -7.11 41.04
CA LEU A 140 -21.81 -6.48 41.36
C LEU A 140 -20.61 -7.05 40.58
N HIS A 141 -20.81 -8.11 39.77
CA HIS A 141 -19.73 -8.78 39.02
C HIS A 141 -20.00 -8.95 37.52
N LEU A 142 -21.09 -8.36 37.01
CA LEU A 142 -21.36 -8.33 35.56
C LEU A 142 -20.58 -7.21 34.85
N ASP A 143 -20.08 -6.22 35.60
CA ASP A 143 -19.34 -5.07 35.08
C ASP A 143 -18.06 -5.48 34.35
N GLN A 144 -17.21 -6.33 34.97
CA GLN A 144 -15.94 -6.75 34.39
C GLN A 144 -16.06 -7.58 33.09
N PRO A 145 -16.91 -8.63 33.01
CA PRO A 145 -17.08 -9.37 31.77
C PRO A 145 -17.80 -8.55 30.70
N LEU A 146 -18.79 -7.71 31.07
CA LEU A 146 -19.47 -6.82 30.13
C LEU A 146 -18.49 -5.80 29.54
N LEU A 147 -17.60 -5.23 30.36
CA LEU A 147 -16.53 -4.35 29.91
C LEU A 147 -15.51 -5.09 29.03
N GLY A 148 -15.22 -6.36 29.32
CA GLY A 148 -14.38 -7.21 28.46
C GLY A 148 -14.99 -7.45 27.09
N ILE A 149 -16.28 -7.80 27.04
CA ILE A 149 -17.07 -7.95 25.81
C ILE A 149 -17.11 -6.63 25.03
N ALA A 150 -17.39 -5.51 25.71
CA ALA A 150 -17.41 -4.19 25.09
C ALA A 150 -16.03 -3.78 24.55
N ALA A 151 -14.95 -4.04 25.28
CA ALA A 151 -13.58 -3.73 24.86
C ALA A 151 -13.13 -4.58 23.66
N LEU A 152 -13.35 -5.90 23.71
CA LEU A 152 -13.01 -6.80 22.62
C LEU A 152 -13.89 -6.54 21.38
N GLY A 153 -15.20 -6.33 21.61
CA GLY A 153 -16.16 -6.01 20.55
C GLY A 153 -15.85 -4.68 19.87
N SER A 154 -15.54 -3.63 20.63
CA SER A 154 -15.15 -2.33 20.06
C SER A 154 -13.80 -2.39 19.35
N ALA A 155 -12.78 -3.04 19.93
CA ALA A 155 -11.49 -3.23 19.26
C ALA A 155 -11.65 -3.99 17.93
N TRP A 156 -12.51 -5.01 17.92
CA TRP A 156 -12.84 -5.79 16.74
C TRP A 156 -13.56 -4.94 15.67
N THR A 157 -14.65 -4.26 16.03
CA THR A 157 -15.44 -3.46 15.08
C THR A 157 -14.63 -2.30 14.51
N ILE A 158 -13.84 -1.60 15.34
CA ILE A 158 -12.95 -0.53 14.89
C ILE A 158 -11.86 -1.09 13.98
N GLY A 159 -11.23 -2.20 14.35
CA GLY A 159 -10.20 -2.85 13.53
C GLY A 159 -10.72 -3.25 12.16
N ARG A 160 -11.92 -3.84 12.10
CA ARG A 160 -12.61 -4.23 10.87
C ARG A 160 -13.04 -3.05 10.03
N ALA A 161 -13.63 -2.02 10.64
CA ALA A 161 -14.02 -0.80 9.94
C ALA A 161 -12.80 -0.10 9.31
N VAL A 162 -11.66 -0.05 10.02
CA VAL A 162 -10.41 0.51 9.48
C VAL A 162 -9.85 -0.36 8.36
N TYR A 163 -9.87 -1.69 8.51
CA TYR A 163 -9.43 -2.61 7.45
C TYR A 163 -10.24 -2.44 6.17
N GLU A 164 -11.57 -2.45 6.27
CA GLU A 164 -12.46 -2.29 5.14
C GLU A 164 -12.29 -0.92 4.50
N ARG A 165 -12.20 0.15 5.29
CA ARG A 165 -11.95 1.49 4.77
C ARG A 165 -10.62 1.58 4.00
N ARG A 166 -9.56 0.91 4.47
CA ARG A 166 -8.28 0.84 3.74
C ARG A 166 -8.40 0.08 2.44
N LEU A 167 -9.15 -1.02 2.43
CA LEU A 167 -9.39 -1.82 1.23
C LEU A 167 -10.21 -1.05 0.19
N TYR A 168 -11.26 -0.35 0.63
CA TYR A 168 -12.05 0.53 -0.23
C TYR A 168 -11.20 1.68 -0.79
N ALA A 169 -10.44 2.39 0.06
CA ALA A 169 -9.57 3.47 -0.38
C ALA A 169 -8.50 3.01 -1.39
N ALA A 170 -7.94 1.80 -1.19
CA ALA A 170 -6.98 1.23 -2.15
C ALA A 170 -7.64 0.94 -3.51
N ARG A 171 -8.85 0.35 -3.51
CA ARG A 171 -9.62 0.09 -4.73
C ARG A 171 -10.05 1.37 -5.44
N ASP A 172 -10.45 2.38 -4.69
CA ASP A 172 -10.87 3.67 -5.26
C ASP A 172 -9.67 4.43 -5.82
N ALA A 173 -8.50 4.38 -5.18
CA ALA A 173 -7.27 4.94 -5.73
C ALA A 173 -6.89 4.26 -7.06
N GLU A 174 -7.01 2.93 -7.15
CA GLU A 174 -6.76 2.18 -8.39
C GLU A 174 -7.76 2.56 -9.50
N ARG A 175 -9.05 2.68 -9.16
CA ARG A 175 -10.10 3.14 -10.10
C ARG A 175 -9.84 4.55 -10.61
N LEU A 176 -9.52 5.49 -9.72
CA LEU A 176 -9.21 6.87 -10.08
C LEU A 176 -7.98 6.96 -10.98
N ALA A 177 -6.94 6.16 -10.70
CA ALA A 177 -5.76 6.09 -11.55
C ALA A 177 -6.11 5.56 -12.96
N ALA A 178 -6.92 4.50 -13.05
CA ALA A 178 -7.37 3.97 -14.34
C ALA A 178 -8.27 4.95 -15.12
N GLN A 179 -9.14 5.68 -14.41
CA GLN A 179 -9.97 6.73 -14.99
C GLN A 179 -9.13 7.89 -15.52
N ALA A 180 -8.15 8.37 -14.75
CA ALA A 180 -7.25 9.44 -15.16
C ALA A 180 -6.47 9.08 -16.44
N VAL A 181 -5.98 7.83 -16.55
CA VAL A 181 -5.33 7.34 -17.78
C VAL A 181 -6.30 7.35 -18.98
N THR A 182 -7.55 6.96 -18.75
CA THR A 182 -8.58 6.93 -19.81
C THR A 182 -8.98 8.33 -20.26
N GLU A 183 -9.17 9.25 -19.32
CA GLU A 183 -9.48 10.66 -19.60
C GLU A 183 -8.35 11.33 -20.38
N GLU A 184 -7.10 11.03 -20.03
CA GLU A 184 -5.94 11.57 -20.73
C GLU A 184 -5.86 11.02 -22.16
N ARG A 185 -6.11 9.72 -22.36
CA ARG A 185 -6.21 9.14 -23.72
C ARG A 185 -7.28 9.82 -24.57
N LEU A 186 -8.45 10.12 -24.00
CA LEU A 186 -9.53 10.82 -24.69
C LEU A 186 -9.22 12.29 -24.96
N ARG A 187 -8.46 12.94 -24.08
CA ARG A 187 -7.95 14.30 -24.30
C ARG A 187 -7.01 14.32 -25.50
N ILE A 188 -6.00 13.44 -25.50
CA ILE A 188 -5.02 13.38 -26.59
C ILE A 188 -5.69 12.99 -27.91
N ALA A 189 -6.66 12.08 -27.90
CA ALA A 189 -7.41 11.73 -29.11
C ALA A 189 -8.15 12.94 -29.70
N ARG A 190 -8.70 13.83 -28.86
CA ARG A 190 -9.34 15.07 -29.30
C ARG A 190 -8.33 16.08 -29.85
N GLU A 191 -7.21 16.28 -29.14
CA GLU A 191 -6.13 17.17 -29.62
C GLU A 191 -5.58 16.70 -30.98
N LEU A 192 -5.38 15.39 -31.15
CA LEU A 192 -5.01 14.78 -32.43
C LEU A 192 -6.09 15.03 -33.51
N HIS A 193 -7.36 14.84 -33.17
CA HIS A 193 -8.47 15.07 -34.10
C HIS A 193 -8.55 16.55 -34.53
N ASP A 194 -8.35 17.49 -33.62
CA ASP A 194 -8.39 18.92 -33.90
C ASP A 194 -7.25 19.33 -34.85
N VAL A 195 -6.02 18.86 -34.61
CA VAL A 195 -4.87 19.09 -35.50
C VAL A 195 -5.13 18.52 -36.90
N VAL A 196 -5.66 17.30 -36.97
CA VAL A 196 -5.99 16.65 -38.25
C VAL A 196 -7.09 17.41 -38.99
N THR A 197 -8.20 17.69 -38.33
CA THR A 197 -9.36 18.35 -38.94
C THR A 197 -9.00 19.75 -39.44
N HIS A 198 -8.25 20.52 -38.65
CA HIS A 198 -7.80 21.85 -39.06
C HIS A 198 -6.86 21.79 -40.27
N SER A 199 -5.88 20.90 -40.25
CA SER A 199 -4.89 20.77 -41.32
C SER A 199 -5.53 20.27 -42.62
N VAL A 200 -6.37 19.23 -42.54
CA VAL A 200 -7.09 18.69 -43.70
C VAL A 200 -8.06 19.72 -44.27
N GLY A 201 -8.75 20.49 -43.42
CA GLY A 201 -9.61 21.60 -43.85
C GLY A 201 -8.85 22.67 -44.63
N LEU A 202 -7.70 23.13 -44.12
CA LEU A 202 -6.85 24.10 -44.81
C LEU A 202 -6.33 23.56 -46.16
N ILE A 203 -5.90 22.30 -46.19
CA ILE A 203 -5.43 21.63 -47.41
C ILE A 203 -6.57 21.57 -48.45
N ALA A 204 -7.77 21.17 -48.06
CA ALA A 204 -8.92 21.08 -48.96
C ALA A 204 -9.29 22.45 -49.56
N VAL A 205 -9.31 23.50 -48.75
CA VAL A 205 -9.58 24.87 -49.21
C VAL A 205 -8.50 25.36 -50.18
N LYS A 206 -7.21 25.21 -49.83
CA LYS A 206 -6.09 25.65 -50.70
C LYS A 206 -5.98 24.83 -51.97
N ALA A 207 -6.32 23.54 -51.94
CA ALA A 207 -6.35 22.70 -53.12
C ALA A 207 -7.47 23.15 -54.07
N GLY A 208 -8.65 23.50 -53.54
CA GLY A 208 -9.73 24.09 -54.32
C GLY A 208 -9.34 25.41 -55.00
N VAL A 209 -8.65 26.30 -54.26
CA VAL A 209 -8.11 27.56 -54.83
C VAL A 209 -7.12 27.28 -55.95
N ALA A 210 -6.12 26.42 -55.72
CA ALA A 210 -5.13 26.07 -56.72
C ALA A 210 -5.78 25.55 -58.00
N ASN A 211 -6.76 24.64 -57.87
CA ASN A 211 -7.44 24.05 -59.02
C ASN A 211 -8.29 25.08 -59.80
N HIS A 212 -8.86 26.07 -59.11
CA HIS A 212 -9.67 27.13 -59.74
C HIS A 212 -8.82 28.13 -60.52
N VAL A 213 -7.63 28.48 -60.02
CA VAL A 213 -6.78 29.52 -60.63
C VAL A 213 -5.66 28.98 -61.51
N MET A 214 -5.46 27.65 -61.58
CA MET A 214 -4.33 27.03 -62.30
C MET A 214 -4.22 27.45 -63.78
N ALA A 215 -5.34 27.64 -64.48
CA ALA A 215 -5.34 28.05 -65.89
C ALA A 215 -5.20 29.57 -66.09
N THR A 216 -5.60 30.38 -65.10
CA THR A 216 -5.72 31.85 -65.25
C THR A 216 -4.61 32.60 -64.51
N ARG A 217 -4.13 32.08 -63.39
CA ARG A 217 -3.08 32.66 -62.53
C ARG A 217 -2.18 31.54 -61.95
N PRO A 218 -1.23 31.01 -62.75
CA PRO A 218 -0.40 29.89 -62.32
C PRO A 218 0.50 30.20 -61.12
N GLU A 219 0.95 31.45 -60.96
CA GLU A 219 1.71 31.91 -59.80
C GLU A 219 0.92 31.72 -58.48
N GLU A 220 -0.37 32.14 -58.46
CA GLU A 220 -1.25 31.97 -57.28
C GLU A 220 -1.53 30.48 -56.97
N ALA A 221 -1.59 29.63 -58.01
CA ALA A 221 -1.73 28.18 -57.82
C ALA A 221 -0.47 27.57 -57.18
N HIS A 222 0.72 28.00 -57.59
CA HIS A 222 1.99 27.58 -56.98
C HIS A 222 2.08 27.99 -55.51
N ASP A 223 1.67 29.21 -55.16
CA ASP A 223 1.63 29.67 -53.77
C ASP A 223 0.67 28.84 -52.91
N ALA A 224 -0.51 28.51 -53.44
CA ALA A 224 -1.46 27.65 -52.74
C ALA A 224 -0.90 26.24 -52.48
N LEU A 225 -0.17 25.66 -53.45
CA LEU A 225 0.50 24.36 -53.29
C LEU A 225 1.64 24.43 -52.25
N ARG A 226 2.40 25.53 -52.18
CA ARG A 226 3.41 25.73 -51.12
C ARG A 226 2.81 25.79 -49.72
N VAL A 227 1.64 26.41 -49.59
CA VAL A 227 0.90 26.43 -48.31
C VAL A 227 0.46 25.02 -47.93
N ILE A 228 -0.03 24.22 -48.88
CA ILE A 228 -0.38 22.80 -48.64
C ILE A 228 0.84 22.01 -48.17
N GLU A 229 2.00 22.17 -48.83
CA GLU A 229 3.23 21.47 -48.44
C GLU A 229 3.63 21.81 -47.00
N THR A 230 3.63 23.11 -46.66
CA THR A 230 4.02 23.59 -45.34
C THR A 230 3.05 23.09 -44.27
N ALA A 231 1.74 23.21 -44.49
CA ALA A 231 0.72 22.74 -43.57
C ALA A 231 0.77 21.22 -43.35
N SER A 232 0.98 20.44 -44.42
CA SER A 232 1.09 18.98 -44.33
C SER A 232 2.32 18.55 -43.54
N ARG A 233 3.49 19.17 -43.80
CA ARG A 233 4.72 18.89 -43.04
C ARG A 233 4.57 19.27 -41.56
N GLY A 234 3.99 20.44 -41.27
CA GLY A 234 3.73 20.90 -39.91
C GLY A 234 2.82 19.95 -39.13
N ALA A 235 1.69 19.55 -39.71
CA ALA A 235 0.74 18.62 -39.10
C ALA A 235 1.37 17.25 -38.78
N LEU A 236 2.22 16.73 -39.68
CA LEU A 236 2.92 15.46 -39.47
C LEU A 236 3.93 15.52 -38.32
N VAL A 237 4.62 16.65 -38.15
CA VAL A 237 5.55 16.86 -37.02
C VAL A 237 4.77 16.92 -35.70
N GLU A 238 3.70 17.69 -35.65
CA GLU A 238 2.86 17.83 -34.45
C GLU A 238 2.25 16.50 -34.01
N MET A 239 1.72 15.72 -34.95
CA MET A 239 1.20 14.36 -34.66
C MET A 239 2.29 13.43 -34.13
N ARG A 240 3.51 13.46 -34.67
CA ARG A 240 4.61 12.64 -34.16
C ARG A 240 5.02 13.06 -32.74
N HIS A 241 4.98 14.34 -32.42
CA HIS A 241 5.26 14.84 -31.08
C HIS A 241 4.20 14.34 -30.07
N LEU A 242 2.92 14.48 -30.40
CA LEU A 242 1.80 14.01 -29.55
C LEU A 242 1.82 12.48 -29.36
N LEU A 243 2.08 11.72 -30.43
CA LEU A 243 2.21 10.26 -30.37
C LEU A 243 3.49 9.81 -29.63
N GLY A 244 4.59 10.56 -29.78
CA GLY A 244 5.84 10.32 -29.08
C GLY A 244 5.68 10.46 -27.56
N ALA A 245 4.99 11.51 -27.11
CA ALA A 245 4.67 11.75 -25.70
C ALA A 245 3.83 10.60 -25.09
N LEU A 246 2.86 10.07 -25.85
CA LEU A 246 2.06 8.90 -25.47
C LEU A 246 2.89 7.62 -25.32
N ARG A 247 3.90 7.42 -26.18
CA ARG A 247 4.77 6.24 -26.16
C ARG A 247 5.70 6.23 -24.95
N SER A 248 6.22 7.40 -24.55
CA SER A 248 7.01 7.54 -23.33
C SER A 248 6.21 7.40 -22.04
N ALA A 249 4.90 7.71 -22.06
CA ALA A 249 4.05 7.73 -20.87
C ALA A 249 3.28 6.42 -20.62
N GLY A 250 3.19 5.51 -21.60
CA GLY A 250 2.16 4.46 -21.58
C GLY A 250 2.60 3.02 -21.79
N VAL A 251 3.79 2.72 -22.31
CA VAL A 251 4.24 1.34 -22.56
C VAL A 251 5.78 1.32 -22.49
N PRO A 252 6.41 0.69 -21.47
CA PRO A 252 7.77 0.23 -21.67
C PRO A 252 7.70 -0.78 -22.81
N ASP A 253 8.40 -0.50 -23.90
CA ASP A 253 8.54 -1.45 -24.97
C ASP A 253 9.01 -2.78 -24.35
N LEU A 254 8.16 -3.82 -24.41
CA LEU A 254 8.49 -5.18 -23.97
C LEU A 254 9.38 -5.87 -25.01
N GLY A 255 9.88 -5.14 -26.01
CA GLY A 255 11.02 -5.57 -26.79
C GLY A 255 12.25 -5.78 -25.88
N PRO A 256 13.11 -6.78 -26.15
CA PRO A 256 14.37 -6.88 -25.45
C PRO A 256 15.09 -5.52 -25.56
N ALA A 257 15.58 -5.01 -24.43
CA ALA A 257 16.37 -3.78 -24.44
C ALA A 257 17.47 -3.94 -25.51
N PRO A 258 17.66 -2.96 -26.41
CA PRO A 258 18.60 -3.07 -27.51
C PRO A 258 19.95 -3.54 -26.99
N GLY A 259 20.38 -4.71 -27.45
CA GLY A 259 21.62 -5.33 -27.02
C GLY A 259 22.83 -4.58 -27.56
N LEU A 260 24.01 -4.89 -27.04
CA LEU A 260 25.27 -4.29 -27.50
C LEU A 260 25.51 -4.45 -29.02
N GLY A 261 24.90 -5.45 -29.66
CA GLY A 261 24.94 -5.66 -31.12
C GLY A 261 24.17 -4.62 -31.95
N GLU A 262 23.30 -3.82 -31.34
CA GLU A 262 22.52 -2.80 -32.06
C GLU A 262 23.18 -1.40 -32.07
N LEU A 263 24.21 -1.20 -31.23
CA LEU A 263 24.99 0.05 -31.15
C LEU A 263 25.66 0.40 -32.47
N GLU A 264 26.16 -0.59 -33.21
CA GLU A 264 26.79 -0.37 -34.52
C GLU A 264 25.78 0.17 -35.54
N SER A 265 24.55 -0.35 -35.56
CA SER A 265 23.47 0.15 -36.42
C SER A 265 23.05 1.57 -36.06
N LEU A 266 23.11 1.93 -34.77
CA LEU A 266 22.78 3.26 -34.28
C LEU A 266 23.85 4.28 -34.71
N VAL A 267 25.13 3.94 -34.54
CA VAL A 267 26.27 4.76 -35.00
C VAL A 267 26.19 4.99 -36.51
N GLN A 268 25.86 3.96 -37.29
CA GLN A 268 25.75 4.07 -38.74
C GLN A 268 24.61 5.02 -39.18
N ARG A 269 23.43 4.93 -38.53
CA ARG A 269 22.31 5.85 -38.77
C ARG A 269 22.66 7.29 -38.41
N THR A 270 23.33 7.50 -37.29
CA THR A 270 23.74 8.85 -36.84
C THR A 270 24.81 9.46 -37.75
N ARG A 271 25.74 8.66 -38.28
CA ARG A 271 26.71 9.11 -39.30
C ARG A 271 26.03 9.48 -40.62
N SER A 272 25.02 8.72 -41.05
CA SER A 272 24.25 9.07 -42.26
C SER A 272 23.44 10.36 -42.12
N ALA A 273 23.22 10.83 -40.89
CA ALA A 273 22.64 12.13 -40.57
C ALA A 273 23.69 13.27 -40.47
N GLY A 274 24.96 13.01 -40.79
CA GLY A 274 26.02 14.03 -40.86
C GLY A 274 26.73 14.34 -39.53
N VAL A 275 26.52 13.53 -38.49
CA VAL A 275 27.15 13.72 -37.17
C VAL A 275 28.37 12.80 -37.04
N GLU A 276 29.52 13.37 -36.67
CA GLU A 276 30.73 12.60 -36.42
C GLU A 276 30.64 11.89 -35.06
N VAL A 277 30.71 10.55 -35.07
CA VAL A 277 30.59 9.72 -33.87
C VAL A 277 31.77 8.77 -33.78
N GLN A 278 32.50 8.82 -32.67
CA GLN A 278 33.54 7.86 -32.28
C GLN A 278 32.96 6.84 -31.28
N PHE A 279 33.16 5.56 -31.53
CA PHE A 279 32.65 4.46 -30.71
C PHE A 279 33.82 3.58 -30.25
N ASP A 280 34.01 3.45 -28.93
CA ASP A 280 35.01 2.58 -28.27
C ASP A 280 34.25 1.58 -27.37
N LEU A 281 34.34 0.28 -27.67
CA LEU A 281 33.69 -0.79 -26.90
C LEU A 281 34.76 -1.58 -26.13
N ARG A 282 34.76 -1.45 -24.79
CA ARG A 282 35.63 -2.23 -23.90
C ARG A 282 34.83 -3.31 -23.19
N VAL A 283 35.07 -4.57 -23.54
CA VAL A 283 34.48 -5.73 -22.85
C VAL A 283 35.48 -6.19 -21.79
N GLY A 284 35.11 -6.11 -20.51
CA GLY A 284 35.93 -6.63 -19.42
C GLY A 284 35.78 -8.15 -19.32
N GLU A 285 36.87 -8.90 -19.47
CA GLU A 285 36.91 -10.34 -19.19
C GLU A 285 36.57 -10.59 -17.72
N ARG A 286 35.57 -11.45 -17.48
CA ARG A 286 35.15 -11.88 -16.15
C ARG A 286 35.87 -13.20 -15.86
N ASP A 287 36.79 -13.18 -14.89
CA ASP A 287 37.50 -14.35 -14.35
C ASP A 287 36.53 -15.52 -14.07
N GLU A 288 36.56 -16.56 -14.92
CA GLU A 288 35.86 -17.82 -14.64
C GLU A 288 36.70 -18.64 -13.66
N GLY A 289 36.30 -18.58 -12.39
CA GLY A 289 36.89 -19.34 -11.31
C GLY A 289 36.77 -20.85 -11.50
N ARG A 290 37.93 -21.51 -11.64
CA ARG A 290 38.31 -22.84 -11.13
C ARG A 290 37.16 -23.86 -10.99
N ALA A 291 36.84 -24.55 -12.08
CA ALA A 291 36.25 -25.88 -12.03
C ALA A 291 37.32 -26.87 -11.51
N ARG A 292 37.23 -27.20 -10.22
CA ARG A 292 38.04 -28.21 -9.54
C ARG A 292 37.55 -29.60 -9.96
N TRP A 293 38.08 -30.14 -11.05
CA TRP A 293 38.00 -31.59 -11.31
C TRP A 293 39.00 -32.29 -10.39
N GLY A 294 38.47 -33.10 -9.47
CA GLY A 294 39.28 -33.97 -8.63
C GLY A 294 39.77 -35.16 -9.45
N GLU A 295 41.07 -35.15 -9.76
CA GLU A 295 41.81 -36.34 -10.14
C GLU A 295 42.64 -36.83 -8.95
N GLY A 296 42.60 -38.15 -8.77
CA GLY A 296 43.59 -38.96 -8.05
C GLY A 296 43.19 -39.33 -6.61
N ALA A 297 43.41 -40.55 -6.15
CA ALA A 297 43.91 -41.81 -6.71
C ALA A 297 43.85 -42.81 -5.54
N GLY A 298 43.78 -44.12 -5.82
CA GLY A 298 44.05 -45.16 -4.82
C GLY A 298 43.07 -46.31 -4.85
#